data_AF-A0ABD7V4K2-F1
#
_entry.id   AF-A0ABD7V4K2-F1
#
_cell.length_a   1.000
_cell.length_b   1.000
_cell.length_c   1.000
_cell.angle_alpha   90.00
_cell.angle_beta   90.00
_cell.angle_gamma   90.00
#
_symmetry.space_group_name_H-M   'P 1'
#
loop_
_entity.id
_entity.type
_entity.pdbx_description
1 polymer ?
#
loop_
_entity_poly.entity_id
_entity_poly.type
_entity_poly.pdbx_seq_one_letter_code
_entity_poly.pdbx_strand_id
1 'polypeptide(L)'
;MTAIDTGPHETASIPAATTTNDAPPGWGTARTIAFRLLFVYSILFCLALSQITIVYAGVVASVLPERMALWQLGLLSPVIEWAGRTFFGVDAVLRNTGSGDQTAFWVLWFLIAAVAVTAAAVWSAVDRRRRDHRRLWAWTVLGLRLALGGQMLAYGFAKLIPVQMAQPPLATLLEPYGEFSPASVLWMQVGSSPVYEMILGSVEVLGGILLFCSRTAVLGALVSFAAMTQVLILNLTFDVPVKILSLHLVVFAAILLAPYARGLADLFVFGRTSRPLRIPPLFARADQNRRAGWVLVILGLWVASGAAYESWYEYNEYGGGAPKPALYGIWSVGDHRVDGRSLPPLTTDEQRWQRVVFDTNGAVTLQMMDGELVPVQARVDDDRMTIVRPDADLHVRRTDADTLVLTGVVDGTPTAMTAHRLDHDSMTLRSRGFHWIQEEPYFR
;
A
#
# COMPACT_ATOMS: atom_id res chain seq x y z
N MET A 1 -16.14 -25.43 -88.25
CA MET A 1 -15.27 -25.74 -87.09
C MET A 1 -15.53 -24.63 -86.09
N THR A 2 -16.09 -24.83 -84.92
CA THR A 2 -15.97 -25.99 -84.02
C THR A 2 -17.20 -26.05 -83.12
N ALA A 3 -17.63 -27.26 -82.79
CA ALA A 3 -18.83 -27.58 -82.04
C ALA A 3 -18.73 -27.16 -80.57
N ILE A 4 -19.89 -26.81 -80.00
CA ILE A 4 -20.12 -26.64 -78.57
C ILE A 4 -20.32 -28.04 -77.98
N ASP A 5 -19.43 -28.44 -77.09
CA ASP A 5 -19.53 -29.69 -76.33
C ASP A 5 -20.21 -29.40 -74.97
N THR A 6 -21.24 -30.18 -74.65
CA THR A 6 -22.01 -30.08 -73.39
C THR A 6 -21.77 -31.37 -72.61
N GLY A 7 -20.81 -31.32 -71.69
CA GLY A 7 -20.55 -32.41 -70.74
C GLY A 7 -21.64 -32.52 -69.66
N PRO A 8 -21.91 -33.72 -69.12
CA PRO A 8 -23.00 -33.94 -68.17
C PRO A 8 -22.63 -33.51 -66.74
N HIS A 9 -23.61 -32.96 -66.03
CA HIS A 9 -23.54 -32.60 -64.61
C HIS A 9 -23.35 -33.84 -63.72
N GLU A 10 -22.16 -34.01 -63.17
CA GLU A 10 -21.89 -34.96 -62.09
C GLU A 10 -22.22 -34.29 -60.75
N THR A 11 -23.27 -34.77 -60.09
CA THR A 11 -23.70 -34.31 -58.77
C THR A 11 -22.75 -34.89 -57.72
N ALA A 12 -21.72 -34.11 -57.37
CA ALA A 12 -20.85 -34.44 -56.25
C ALA A 12 -21.64 -34.42 -54.93
N SER A 13 -21.98 -35.59 -54.41
CA SER A 13 -22.49 -35.78 -53.06
C SER A 13 -21.44 -35.32 -52.05
N ILE A 14 -21.68 -34.20 -51.38
CA ILE A 14 -20.86 -33.70 -50.27
C ILE A 14 -20.96 -34.73 -49.13
N PRO A 15 -19.85 -35.32 -48.66
CA PRO A 15 -19.90 -36.23 -47.52
C PRO A 15 -20.35 -35.44 -46.29
N ALA A 16 -21.39 -35.93 -45.62
CA ALA A 16 -21.90 -35.38 -44.38
C ALA A 16 -20.74 -35.25 -43.37
N ALA A 17 -20.44 -34.02 -42.96
CA ALA A 17 -19.49 -33.76 -41.89
C ALA A 17 -20.04 -34.40 -40.62
N THR A 18 -19.47 -35.55 -40.25
CA THR A 18 -19.64 -36.15 -38.93
C THR A 18 -19.17 -35.12 -37.93
N THR A 19 -20.11 -34.43 -37.27
CA THR A 19 -19.83 -33.57 -36.13
C THR A 19 -19.41 -34.49 -34.98
N THR A 20 -18.13 -34.87 -34.93
CA THR A 20 -17.54 -35.39 -33.71
C THR A 20 -17.66 -34.28 -32.68
N ASN A 21 -18.48 -34.55 -31.67
CA ASN A 21 -18.65 -33.69 -30.51
C ASN A 21 -17.37 -33.80 -29.66
N ASP A 22 -16.25 -33.31 -30.18
CA ASP A 22 -14.96 -33.29 -29.50
C ASP A 22 -14.98 -32.14 -28.48
N ALA A 23 -15.75 -32.36 -27.40
CA ALA A 23 -15.58 -31.58 -26.20
C ALA A 23 -14.10 -31.70 -25.79
N PRO A 24 -13.37 -30.59 -25.70
CA PRO A 24 -11.93 -30.63 -25.48
C PRO A 24 -11.65 -31.36 -24.16
N PRO A 25 -10.60 -32.20 -24.10
CA PRO A 25 -10.38 -33.10 -22.97
C PRO A 25 -10.38 -32.34 -21.63
N GLY A 26 -10.97 -32.98 -20.63
CA GLY A 26 -11.01 -32.47 -19.25
C GLY A 26 -9.59 -32.28 -18.69
N TRP A 27 -9.47 -31.51 -17.60
CA TRP A 27 -8.17 -31.28 -17.01
C TRP A 27 -7.56 -32.57 -16.43
N GLY A 28 -6.23 -32.68 -16.50
CA GLY A 28 -5.52 -33.73 -15.79
C GLY A 28 -5.73 -33.64 -14.27
N THR A 29 -5.52 -34.75 -13.57
CA THR A 29 -5.75 -34.86 -12.12
C THR A 29 -4.96 -33.83 -11.32
N ALA A 30 -3.65 -33.71 -11.60
CA ALA A 30 -2.78 -32.75 -10.91
C ALA A 30 -3.26 -31.30 -11.07
N ARG A 31 -3.62 -30.91 -12.31
CA ARG A 31 -4.16 -29.58 -12.61
C ARG A 31 -5.48 -29.31 -11.87
N THR A 32 -6.33 -30.32 -11.76
CA THR A 32 -7.62 -30.21 -11.06
C THR A 32 -7.41 -30.00 -9.55
N ILE A 33 -6.52 -30.77 -8.94
CA ILE A 33 -6.19 -30.64 -7.50
C ILE A 33 -5.55 -29.27 -7.23
N ALA A 34 -4.57 -28.88 -8.03
CA ALA A 34 -3.90 -27.58 -7.89
C ALA A 34 -4.90 -26.41 -8.01
N PHE A 35 -5.83 -26.49 -8.97
CA PHE A 35 -6.89 -25.49 -9.10
C PHE A 35 -7.81 -25.44 -7.88
N ARG A 36 -8.25 -26.59 -7.35
CA ARG A 36 -9.13 -26.62 -6.17
C ARG A 36 -8.46 -26.01 -4.96
N LEU A 37 -7.19 -26.33 -4.72
CA LEU A 37 -6.40 -25.72 -3.66
C LEU A 37 -6.28 -24.20 -3.85
N LEU A 38 -5.88 -23.78 -5.04
CA LEU A 38 -5.73 -22.35 -5.36
C LEU A 38 -7.04 -21.60 -5.18
N PHE A 39 -8.15 -22.14 -5.69
CA PHE A 39 -9.47 -21.54 -5.59
C PHE A 39 -9.87 -21.29 -4.13
N VAL A 40 -9.78 -22.34 -3.30
CA VAL A 40 -10.16 -22.23 -1.88
C VAL A 40 -9.22 -21.28 -1.15
N TYR A 41 -7.92 -21.42 -1.36
CA TYR A 41 -6.91 -20.57 -0.72
C TYR A 41 -7.12 -19.10 -1.05
N SER A 42 -7.25 -18.75 -2.34
CA SER A 42 -7.42 -17.36 -2.77
C SER A 42 -8.70 -16.73 -2.22
N ILE A 43 -9.80 -17.49 -2.16
CA ILE A 43 -11.04 -16.98 -1.55
C ILE A 43 -10.86 -16.74 -0.06
N LEU A 44 -10.32 -17.72 0.68
CA LEU A 44 -10.12 -17.57 2.12
C LEU A 44 -9.17 -16.42 2.44
N PHE A 45 -8.08 -16.28 1.69
CA PHE A 45 -7.13 -15.19 1.86
C PHE A 45 -7.80 -13.82 1.61
N CYS A 46 -8.47 -13.66 0.45
CA CYS A 46 -9.13 -12.40 0.11
C CYS A 46 -10.26 -12.04 1.06
N LEU A 47 -10.93 -13.03 1.65
CA LEU A 47 -11.98 -12.79 2.63
C LEU A 47 -11.46 -12.57 4.05
N ALA A 48 -10.32 -13.15 4.43
CA ALA A 48 -9.74 -12.97 5.76
C ALA A 48 -9.03 -11.62 5.93
N LEU A 49 -8.53 -11.05 4.83
CA LEU A 49 -7.97 -9.70 4.78
C LEU A 49 -9.05 -8.72 4.32
N SER A 50 -9.79 -8.20 5.28
CA SER A 50 -10.83 -7.16 5.14
C SER A 50 -10.43 -6.03 4.17
N GLN A 51 -9.18 -5.56 4.20
CA GLN A 51 -8.66 -4.50 3.32
C GLN A 51 -8.88 -4.82 1.83
N ILE A 52 -8.81 -6.08 1.42
CA ILE A 52 -9.08 -6.52 0.04
C ILE A 52 -10.55 -6.30 -0.33
N THR A 53 -11.45 -6.41 0.64
CA THR A 53 -12.89 -6.25 0.42
C THR A 53 -13.39 -4.82 0.64
N ILE A 54 -12.83 -4.11 1.63
CA ILE A 54 -13.23 -2.75 2.01
C ILE A 54 -12.98 -1.74 0.90
N VAL A 55 -11.93 -1.94 0.10
CA VAL A 55 -11.63 -1.08 -1.05
C VAL A 55 -12.81 -0.98 -2.04
N TYR A 56 -13.70 -1.98 -2.06
CA TYR A 56 -14.91 -1.98 -2.89
C TYR A 56 -16.09 -1.20 -2.29
N ALA A 57 -16.02 -0.81 -1.02
CA ALA A 57 -16.93 0.19 -0.47
C ALA A 57 -16.73 1.55 -1.14
N GLY A 58 -15.58 1.79 -1.80
CA GLY A 58 -15.29 2.99 -2.56
C GLY A 58 -15.42 4.24 -1.68
N VAL A 59 -16.16 5.25 -2.15
CA VAL A 59 -16.35 6.51 -1.42
C VAL A 59 -17.05 6.31 -0.07
N VAL A 60 -17.79 5.21 0.11
CA VAL A 60 -18.47 4.90 1.38
C VAL A 60 -17.49 4.34 2.43
N ALA A 61 -16.27 3.96 2.04
CA ALA A 61 -15.27 3.45 2.98
C ALA A 61 -14.96 4.43 4.12
N SER A 62 -14.93 5.74 3.82
CA SER A 62 -14.60 6.81 4.78
C SER A 62 -15.62 6.97 5.92
N VAL A 63 -16.86 6.51 5.73
CA VAL A 63 -17.90 6.55 6.77
C VAL A 63 -18.04 5.22 7.51
N LEU A 64 -17.29 4.19 7.10
CA LEU A 64 -17.27 2.92 7.81
C LEU A 64 -16.47 3.07 9.11
N PRO A 65 -16.92 2.48 10.23
CA PRO A 65 -16.14 2.50 11.45
C PRO A 65 -14.79 1.82 11.25
N GLU A 66 -13.70 2.38 11.79
CA GLU A 66 -12.34 1.81 11.69
C GLU A 66 -12.26 0.35 12.16
N ARG A 67 -13.06 -0.02 13.18
CA ARG A 67 -13.18 -1.42 13.65
C ARG A 67 -13.63 -2.39 12.55
N MET A 68 -14.28 -1.90 11.49
CA MET A 68 -14.67 -2.68 10.31
C MET A 68 -13.45 -3.09 9.48
N ALA A 69 -12.29 -2.45 9.64
CA ALA A 69 -11.06 -2.93 9.04
C ALA A 69 -10.49 -4.16 9.77
N LEU A 70 -10.83 -4.41 11.04
CA LEU A 70 -10.21 -5.49 11.82
C LEU A 70 -11.21 -6.50 12.39
N TRP A 71 -12.52 -6.34 12.16
CA TRP A 71 -13.55 -7.18 12.81
C TRP A 71 -13.36 -8.68 12.57
N GLN A 72 -12.96 -9.09 11.36
CA GLN A 72 -12.73 -10.50 11.03
C GLN A 72 -11.56 -11.07 11.84
N LEU A 73 -10.49 -10.29 11.96
CA LEU A 73 -9.32 -10.66 12.73
C LEU A 73 -9.64 -10.72 14.22
N GLY A 74 -10.41 -9.75 14.74
CA GLY A 74 -10.90 -9.76 16.11
C GLY A 74 -11.78 -10.98 16.44
N LEU A 75 -12.65 -11.39 15.51
CA LEU A 75 -13.44 -12.62 15.65
C LEU A 75 -12.57 -13.88 15.66
N LEU A 76 -11.51 -13.90 14.86
CA LEU A 76 -10.59 -15.03 14.75
C LEU A 76 -9.50 -15.04 15.84
N SER A 77 -9.31 -13.95 16.60
CA SER A 77 -8.25 -13.83 17.61
C SER A 77 -8.19 -15.01 18.58
N PRO A 78 -9.29 -15.52 19.17
CA PRO A 78 -9.20 -16.67 20.08
C PRO A 78 -8.65 -17.94 19.41
N VAL A 79 -9.00 -18.16 18.14
CA VAL A 79 -8.53 -19.31 17.35
C VAL A 79 -7.06 -19.12 16.96
N ILE A 80 -6.67 -17.90 16.58
CA ILE A 80 -5.29 -17.54 16.24
C ILE A 80 -4.38 -17.72 17.46
N GLU A 81 -4.77 -17.22 18.62
CA GLU A 81 -4.00 -17.38 19.86
C GLU A 81 -3.89 -18.84 20.29
N TRP A 82 -5.00 -19.59 20.23
CA TRP A 82 -4.98 -21.02 20.51
C TRP A 82 -4.04 -21.77 19.58
N ALA A 83 -4.09 -21.48 18.27
CA ALA A 83 -3.22 -22.11 17.29
C ALA A 83 -1.74 -21.71 17.49
N GLY A 84 -1.48 -20.45 17.83
CA GLY A 84 -0.16 -19.94 18.20
C GLY A 84 0.44 -20.73 19.37
N ARG A 85 -0.33 -20.90 20.46
CA ARG A 85 0.11 -21.68 21.63
C ARG A 85 0.26 -23.17 21.32
N THR A 86 -0.68 -23.75 20.56
CA THR A 86 -0.76 -25.21 20.33
C THR A 86 0.27 -25.71 19.33
N PHE A 87 0.44 -25.02 18.20
CA PHE A 87 1.29 -25.50 17.11
C PHE A 87 2.69 -24.86 17.11
N PHE A 88 2.83 -23.66 17.68
CA PHE A 88 4.06 -22.88 17.58
C PHE A 88 4.67 -22.47 18.93
N GLY A 89 3.95 -22.67 20.05
CA GLY A 89 4.40 -22.26 21.37
C GLY A 89 4.57 -20.74 21.55
N VAL A 90 3.83 -19.93 20.78
CA VAL A 90 3.92 -18.45 20.80
C VAL A 90 2.57 -17.81 21.14
N ASP A 91 2.61 -16.68 21.85
CA ASP A 91 1.44 -15.85 22.10
C ASP A 91 1.16 -14.92 20.91
N ALA A 92 0.34 -15.42 19.99
CA ALA A 92 -0.02 -14.75 18.74
C ALA A 92 -1.13 -13.69 18.95
N VAL A 93 -0.89 -12.71 19.83
CA VAL A 93 -1.85 -11.64 20.16
C VAL A 93 -1.90 -10.61 19.04
N LEU A 94 -3.10 -10.35 18.53
CA LEU A 94 -3.33 -9.30 17.53
C LEU A 94 -3.23 -7.93 18.18
N ARG A 95 -2.39 -7.05 17.61
CA ARG A 95 -2.23 -5.67 18.07
C ARG A 95 -2.63 -4.70 16.96
N ASN A 96 -3.23 -3.58 17.32
CA ASN A 96 -3.55 -2.53 16.36
C ASN A 96 -2.34 -1.60 16.16
N THR A 97 -1.32 -2.08 15.43
CA THR A 97 -0.06 -1.35 15.19
C THR A 97 0.12 -0.90 13.75
N GLY A 98 -0.83 -1.18 12.86
CA GLY A 98 -0.67 -0.99 11.41
C GLY A 98 0.27 -2.00 10.73
N SER A 99 0.96 -2.86 11.49
CA SER A 99 1.83 -3.91 10.94
C SER A 99 1.00 -5.05 10.36
N GLY A 100 1.27 -5.38 9.09
CA GLY A 100 0.72 -6.54 8.41
C GLY A 100 1.48 -7.84 8.70
N ASP A 101 2.65 -7.80 9.34
CA ASP A 101 3.53 -8.96 9.50
C ASP A 101 3.60 -9.51 10.94
N GLN A 102 2.61 -9.20 11.77
CA GLN A 102 2.57 -9.67 13.16
C GLN A 102 2.50 -11.20 13.24
N THR A 103 3.00 -11.78 14.34
CA THR A 103 2.90 -13.22 14.63
C THR A 103 1.47 -13.74 14.47
N ALA A 104 0.47 -12.96 14.90
CA ALA A 104 -0.95 -13.28 14.72
C ALA A 104 -1.33 -13.54 13.25
N PHE A 105 -0.82 -12.72 12.33
CA PHE A 105 -1.10 -12.91 10.91
C PHE A 105 -0.38 -14.14 10.35
N TRP A 106 0.87 -14.41 10.73
CA TRP A 106 1.59 -15.63 10.34
C TRP A 106 0.84 -16.91 10.75
N VAL A 107 0.34 -16.94 11.97
CA VAL A 107 -0.50 -18.04 12.45
C VAL A 107 -1.82 -18.11 11.68
N LEU A 108 -2.46 -16.98 11.40
CA LEU A 108 -3.68 -16.94 10.58
C LEU A 108 -3.45 -17.51 9.18
N TRP A 109 -2.35 -17.19 8.50
CA TRP A 109 -2.07 -17.76 7.18
C TRP A 109 -1.78 -19.25 7.23
N PHE A 110 -1.10 -19.72 8.27
CA PHE A 110 -0.96 -21.17 8.49
C PHE A 110 -2.34 -21.85 8.60
N LEU A 111 -3.26 -21.27 9.37
CA LEU A 111 -4.62 -21.79 9.50
C LEU A 111 -5.38 -21.76 8.16
N ILE A 112 -5.30 -20.66 7.41
CA ILE A 112 -5.92 -20.52 6.08
C ILE A 112 -5.35 -21.59 5.12
N ALA A 113 -4.05 -21.80 5.12
CA ALA A 113 -3.40 -22.83 4.29
C ALA A 113 -3.87 -24.24 4.67
N ALA A 114 -3.92 -24.56 5.97
CA ALA A 114 -4.38 -25.86 6.46
C ALA A 114 -5.85 -26.13 6.10
N VAL A 115 -6.72 -25.13 6.28
CA VAL A 115 -8.13 -25.21 5.87
C VAL A 115 -8.26 -25.38 4.35
N ALA A 116 -7.48 -24.62 3.57
CA ALA A 116 -7.51 -24.73 2.11
C ALA A 116 -7.08 -26.10 1.61
N VAL A 117 -6.02 -26.68 2.18
CA VAL A 117 -5.56 -28.05 1.87
C VAL A 117 -6.64 -29.07 2.21
N THR A 118 -7.22 -28.98 3.40
CA THR A 118 -8.27 -29.91 3.87
C THR A 118 -9.51 -29.83 2.97
N ALA A 119 -10.00 -28.63 2.69
CA ALA A 119 -11.16 -28.42 1.83
C ALA A 119 -10.90 -28.88 0.38
N ALA A 120 -9.70 -28.64 -0.16
CA ALA A 120 -9.35 -29.10 -1.50
C ALA A 120 -9.22 -30.64 -1.57
N ALA A 121 -8.74 -31.28 -0.51
CA ALA A 121 -8.68 -32.74 -0.40
C ALA A 121 -10.08 -33.34 -0.33
N VAL A 122 -10.96 -32.79 0.51
CA VAL A 122 -12.37 -33.21 0.62
C VAL A 122 -13.09 -33.03 -0.71
N TRP A 123 -12.96 -31.86 -1.35
CA TRP A 123 -13.54 -31.62 -2.66
C TRP A 123 -13.01 -32.61 -3.71
N SER A 124 -11.72 -32.95 -3.64
CA SER A 124 -11.13 -33.94 -4.54
C SER A 124 -11.58 -35.37 -4.28
N ALA A 125 -11.93 -35.71 -3.04
CA ALA A 125 -12.48 -37.00 -2.68
C ALA A 125 -13.97 -37.13 -3.08
N VAL A 126 -14.76 -36.08 -2.93
CA VAL A 126 -16.21 -36.09 -3.22
C VAL A 126 -16.47 -35.94 -4.72
N ASP A 127 -15.81 -35.00 -5.39
CA ASP A 127 -16.07 -34.67 -6.81
C ASP A 127 -14.97 -35.24 -7.73
N ARG A 128 -14.78 -36.56 -7.70
CA ARG A 128 -13.74 -37.25 -8.49
C ARG A 128 -14.05 -37.29 -10.00
N ARG A 129 -15.33 -37.13 -10.37
CA ARG A 129 -15.83 -37.32 -11.75
C ARG A 129 -15.81 -36.03 -12.57
N ARG A 130 -16.06 -34.86 -11.97
CA ARG A 130 -16.01 -33.58 -12.69
C ARG A 130 -14.56 -33.09 -12.80
N ARG A 131 -14.05 -33.04 -14.04
CA ARG A 131 -12.69 -32.55 -14.36
C ARG A 131 -12.67 -31.24 -15.16
N ASP A 132 -13.84 -30.71 -15.52
CA ASP A 132 -13.94 -29.43 -16.19
C ASP A 132 -14.35 -28.32 -15.22
N HIS A 133 -13.40 -27.43 -14.93
CA HIS A 133 -13.58 -26.26 -14.06
C HIS A 133 -13.31 -24.94 -14.80
N ARG A 134 -13.37 -24.91 -16.15
CA ARG A 134 -13.03 -23.72 -16.95
C ARG A 134 -13.82 -22.47 -16.55
N ARG A 135 -15.12 -22.61 -16.28
CA ARG A 135 -15.96 -21.48 -15.82
C ARG A 135 -15.55 -21.00 -14.45
N LEU A 136 -15.34 -21.92 -13.50
CA LEU A 136 -14.95 -21.54 -12.14
C LEU A 136 -13.57 -20.89 -12.13
N TRP A 137 -12.65 -21.35 -12.97
CA TRP A 137 -11.38 -20.69 -13.23
C TRP A 137 -11.52 -19.28 -13.78
N ALA A 138 -12.43 -19.03 -14.72
CA ALA A 138 -12.70 -17.69 -15.23
C ALA A 138 -13.13 -16.73 -14.11
N TRP A 139 -13.98 -17.19 -13.18
CA TRP A 139 -14.37 -16.44 -11.99
C TRP A 139 -13.24 -16.28 -10.97
N THR A 140 -12.39 -17.29 -10.81
CA THR A 140 -11.20 -17.24 -9.93
C THR A 140 -10.24 -16.16 -10.41
N VAL A 141 -9.92 -16.18 -11.71
CA VAL A 141 -9.08 -15.18 -12.37
C VAL A 141 -9.68 -13.79 -12.24
N LEU A 142 -11.01 -13.66 -12.36
CA LEU A 142 -11.67 -12.39 -12.11
C LEU A 142 -11.52 -11.94 -10.65
N GLY A 143 -11.74 -12.83 -9.68
CA GLY A 143 -11.56 -12.51 -8.25
C GLY A 143 -10.14 -12.07 -7.92
N LEU A 144 -9.13 -12.74 -8.47
CA LEU A 144 -7.72 -12.34 -8.32
C LEU A 144 -7.41 -11.00 -9.00
N ARG A 145 -7.97 -10.76 -10.19
CA ARG A 145 -7.83 -9.46 -10.88
C ARG A 145 -8.44 -8.33 -10.07
N LEU A 146 -9.62 -8.57 -9.50
CA LEU A 146 -10.28 -7.63 -8.61
C LEU A 146 -9.36 -7.39 -7.41
N ALA A 147 -9.04 -8.41 -6.61
CA ALA A 147 -8.20 -8.27 -5.42
C ALA A 147 -6.90 -7.50 -5.70
N LEU A 148 -6.17 -7.87 -6.76
CA LEU A 148 -4.96 -7.15 -7.18
C LEU A 148 -5.27 -5.71 -7.60
N GLY A 149 -6.22 -5.50 -8.51
CA GLY A 149 -6.55 -4.19 -9.04
C GLY A 149 -7.04 -3.21 -7.98
N GLY A 150 -7.83 -3.68 -7.01
CA GLY A 150 -8.28 -2.86 -5.88
C GLY A 150 -7.11 -2.40 -5.02
N GLN A 151 -6.19 -3.30 -4.65
CA GLN A 151 -5.02 -2.94 -3.86
C GLN A 151 -4.05 -2.01 -4.63
N MET A 152 -3.84 -2.25 -5.92
CA MET A 152 -3.04 -1.37 -6.78
C MET A 152 -3.61 0.05 -6.83
N LEU A 153 -4.94 0.21 -6.83
CA LEU A 153 -5.57 1.53 -6.77
C LEU A 153 -5.43 2.17 -5.39
N ALA A 154 -5.68 1.43 -4.30
CA ALA A 154 -5.58 1.95 -2.95
C ALA A 154 -4.17 2.47 -2.63
N TYR A 155 -3.15 1.61 -2.78
CA TYR A 155 -1.75 2.02 -2.55
C TYR A 155 -1.27 3.02 -3.61
N GLY A 156 -1.71 2.88 -4.87
CA GLY A 156 -1.33 3.78 -5.93
C GLY A 156 -1.80 5.21 -5.68
N PHE A 157 -3.05 5.42 -5.25
CA PHE A 157 -3.55 6.75 -4.90
C PHE A 157 -2.91 7.31 -3.64
N ALA A 158 -2.59 6.46 -2.66
CA ALA A 158 -1.87 6.87 -1.45
C ALA A 158 -0.44 7.40 -1.72
N LYS A 159 0.17 7.01 -2.85
CA LYS A 159 1.46 7.55 -3.33
C LYS A 159 1.27 8.69 -4.33
N LEU A 160 0.26 8.59 -5.18
CA LEU A 160 -0.05 9.60 -6.20
C LEU A 160 -0.47 10.93 -5.56
N ILE A 161 -1.17 10.85 -4.43
CA ILE A 161 -1.43 11.95 -3.53
C ILE A 161 -0.51 11.69 -2.33
N PRO A 162 0.62 12.39 -2.16
CA PRO A 162 1.74 12.04 -1.27
C PRO A 162 1.41 11.88 0.23
N VAL A 163 0.67 10.82 0.59
CA VAL A 163 0.25 10.52 1.96
C VAL A 163 0.98 9.31 2.52
N GLN A 164 1.38 8.36 1.68
CA GLN A 164 2.02 7.12 2.14
C GLN A 164 3.45 7.37 2.64
N MET A 165 4.22 8.20 1.93
CA MET A 165 5.62 8.53 2.22
C MET A 165 5.78 10.05 2.31
N ALA A 166 4.99 10.70 3.17
CA ALA A 166 4.95 12.15 3.30
C ALA A 166 6.35 12.79 3.48
N GLN A 167 6.45 14.08 3.12
CA GLN A 167 7.70 14.83 3.25
C GLN A 167 8.30 14.72 4.66
N PRO A 168 9.64 14.67 4.79
CA PRO A 168 10.30 14.59 6.08
C PRO A 168 9.81 15.69 7.03
N PRO A 169 9.24 15.30 8.18
CA PRO A 169 8.92 16.20 9.28
C PRO A 169 10.14 17.07 9.64
N LEU A 170 9.90 18.29 10.13
CA LEU A 170 10.95 19.20 10.57
C LEU A 170 11.86 18.57 11.64
N ALA A 171 11.30 17.79 12.56
CA ALA A 171 12.07 17.07 13.57
C ALA A 171 13.04 16.07 12.92
N THR A 172 12.59 15.34 11.89
CA THR A 172 13.40 14.36 11.17
C THR A 172 14.59 14.99 10.44
N LEU A 173 14.53 16.27 10.08
CA LEU A 173 15.68 16.98 9.50
C LEU A 173 16.83 17.18 10.49
N LEU A 174 16.55 17.08 11.79
CA LEU A 174 17.51 17.22 12.88
C LEU A 174 18.07 15.86 13.34
N GLU A 175 17.48 14.77 12.89
CA GLU A 175 17.84 13.42 13.29
C GLU A 175 19.13 12.96 12.56
N PRO A 176 20.14 12.43 13.28
CA PRO A 176 21.32 11.89 12.64
C PRO A 176 20.99 10.67 11.78
N TYR A 177 21.58 10.57 10.58
CA TYR A 177 21.32 9.45 9.65
C TYR A 177 21.53 8.05 10.28
N GLY A 178 22.46 7.93 11.24
CA GLY A 178 22.76 6.68 11.93
C GLY A 178 21.64 6.16 12.85
N GLU A 179 20.70 7.01 13.25
CA GLU A 179 19.57 6.66 14.12
C GLU A 179 18.34 6.17 13.33
N PHE A 180 18.33 6.38 12.01
CA PHE A 180 17.23 5.92 11.17
C PHE A 180 17.21 4.39 11.08
N SER A 181 16.04 3.80 11.32
CA SER A 181 15.78 2.41 10.93
C SER A 181 15.86 2.27 9.39
N PRO A 182 16.12 1.06 8.85
CA PRO A 182 16.08 0.83 7.40
C PRO A 182 14.75 1.27 6.76
N ALA A 183 13.62 0.99 7.41
CA ALA A 183 12.32 1.45 6.94
C ALA A 183 12.24 2.99 6.92
N SER A 184 12.71 3.66 7.97
CA SER A 184 12.74 5.13 8.03
C SER A 184 13.60 5.74 6.92
N VAL A 185 14.76 5.13 6.61
CA VAL A 185 15.61 5.55 5.48
C VAL A 185 14.84 5.48 4.16
N LEU A 186 14.16 4.36 3.91
CA LEU A 186 13.35 4.18 2.69
C LEU A 186 12.23 5.22 2.60
N TRP A 187 11.51 5.43 3.71
CA TRP A 187 10.42 6.41 3.79
C TRP A 187 10.90 7.82 3.52
N MET A 188 11.96 8.27 4.21
CA MET A 188 12.49 9.63 4.06
C MET A 188 13.15 9.85 2.70
N GLN A 189 13.77 8.82 2.13
CA GLN A 189 14.29 8.90 0.76
C GLN A 189 13.16 9.21 -0.23
N VAL A 190 12.05 8.46 -0.17
CA VAL A 190 10.92 8.69 -1.08
C VAL A 190 10.25 10.03 -0.78
N GLY A 191 9.96 10.32 0.49
CA GLY A 191 9.26 11.54 0.90
C GLY A 191 10.05 12.82 0.67
N SER A 192 11.39 12.76 0.62
CA SER A 192 12.22 13.91 0.23
C SER A 192 11.94 14.38 -1.20
N SER A 193 11.32 13.54 -2.04
CA SER A 193 10.93 13.87 -3.41
C SER A 193 9.47 13.47 -3.67
N PRO A 194 8.50 14.36 -3.39
CA PRO A 194 7.08 14.09 -3.66
C PRO A 194 6.81 13.71 -5.12
N VAL A 195 7.56 14.28 -6.05
CA VAL A 195 7.44 13.95 -7.49
C VAL A 195 7.81 12.48 -7.74
N TYR A 196 8.83 11.96 -7.05
CA TYR A 196 9.21 10.56 -7.16
C TYR A 196 8.13 9.64 -6.58
N GLU A 197 7.58 9.98 -5.41
CA GLU A 197 6.44 9.25 -4.83
C GLU A 197 5.23 9.21 -5.77
N MET A 198 4.87 10.36 -6.35
CA MET A 198 3.77 10.47 -7.32
C MET A 198 3.97 9.60 -8.56
N ILE A 199 5.22 9.47 -9.05
CA ILE A 199 5.53 8.58 -10.18
C ILE A 199 5.34 7.11 -9.79
N LEU A 200 5.82 6.70 -8.61
CA LEU A 200 5.59 5.35 -8.10
C LEU A 200 4.08 5.05 -7.99
N GLY A 201 3.31 5.98 -7.44
CA GLY A 201 1.84 5.89 -7.37
C GLY A 201 1.18 5.83 -8.74
N SER A 202 1.63 6.63 -9.70
CA SER A 202 1.11 6.64 -11.07
C SER A 202 1.22 5.28 -11.76
N VAL A 203 2.36 4.58 -11.57
CA VAL A 203 2.58 3.23 -12.11
C VAL A 203 1.58 2.25 -11.49
N GLU A 204 1.35 2.36 -10.18
CA GLU A 204 0.42 1.49 -9.48
C GLU A 204 -1.05 1.74 -9.88
N VAL A 205 -1.47 3.01 -9.95
CA VAL A 205 -2.79 3.40 -10.43
C VAL A 205 -3.02 2.91 -11.86
N LEU A 206 -2.03 3.07 -12.75
CA LEU A 206 -2.10 2.57 -14.11
C LEU A 206 -2.29 1.04 -14.13
N GLY A 207 -1.50 0.30 -13.35
CA GLY A 207 -1.64 -1.15 -13.21
C GLY A 207 -3.05 -1.55 -12.75
N GLY A 208 -3.57 -0.86 -11.74
CA GLY A 208 -4.92 -1.04 -11.20
C GLY A 208 -6.02 -0.78 -12.25
N ILE A 209 -6.03 0.39 -12.89
CA ILE A 209 -7.04 0.76 -13.91
C ILE A 209 -7.06 -0.26 -15.06
N LEU A 210 -5.88 -0.65 -15.55
CA LEU A 210 -5.77 -1.61 -16.66
C LEU A 210 -6.34 -2.99 -16.30
N LEU A 211 -6.30 -3.39 -15.02
CA LEU A 211 -6.87 -4.66 -14.54
C LEU A 211 -8.40 -4.68 -14.56
N PHE A 212 -9.08 -3.54 -14.44
CA PHE A 212 -10.55 -3.46 -14.55
C PHE A 212 -11.04 -3.49 -16.00
N CYS A 213 -10.21 -3.10 -16.96
CA CYS A 213 -10.53 -3.22 -18.38
C CYS A 213 -10.10 -4.57 -18.95
N SER A 214 -11.07 -5.41 -19.32
CA SER A 214 -10.81 -6.77 -19.85
C SER A 214 -9.96 -6.82 -21.13
N ARG A 215 -9.79 -5.72 -21.87
CA ARG A 215 -8.88 -5.69 -23.03
C ARG A 215 -7.43 -5.49 -22.64
N THR A 216 -7.18 -4.81 -21.52
CA THR A 216 -5.84 -4.41 -21.07
C THR A 216 -5.37 -5.20 -19.86
N ALA A 217 -6.17 -6.12 -19.32
CA ALA A 217 -5.86 -6.76 -18.04
C ALA A 217 -4.54 -7.53 -18.02
N VAL A 218 -4.09 -8.09 -19.16
CA VAL A 218 -2.76 -8.75 -19.21
C VAL A 218 -1.64 -7.72 -19.06
N LEU A 219 -1.78 -6.55 -19.67
CA LEU A 219 -0.84 -5.44 -19.48
C LEU A 219 -0.91 -4.92 -18.04
N GLY A 220 -2.11 -4.77 -17.47
CA GLY A 220 -2.29 -4.40 -16.06
C GLY A 220 -1.62 -5.39 -15.11
N ALA A 221 -1.75 -6.70 -15.38
CA ALA A 221 -1.08 -7.74 -14.59
C ALA A 221 0.45 -7.69 -14.75
N LEU A 222 0.98 -7.35 -15.93
CA LEU A 222 2.43 -7.15 -16.13
C LEU A 222 2.96 -5.96 -15.33
N VAL A 223 2.31 -4.81 -15.43
CA VAL A 223 2.67 -3.60 -14.68
C VAL A 223 2.60 -3.87 -13.19
N SER A 224 1.52 -4.50 -12.73
CA SER A 224 1.32 -4.85 -11.32
C SER A 224 2.35 -5.87 -10.83
N PHE A 225 2.72 -6.86 -11.64
CA PHE A 225 3.76 -7.83 -11.29
C PHE A 225 5.11 -7.13 -11.07
N ALA A 226 5.50 -6.23 -11.98
CA ALA A 226 6.74 -5.47 -11.85
C ALA A 226 6.73 -4.56 -10.61
N ALA A 227 5.66 -3.76 -10.44
CA ALA A 227 5.51 -2.86 -9.31
C ALA A 227 5.50 -3.62 -7.97
N MET A 228 4.70 -4.68 -7.86
CA MET A 228 4.61 -5.44 -6.61
C MET A 228 5.87 -6.25 -6.31
N THR A 229 6.62 -6.67 -7.32
CA THR A 229 7.93 -7.31 -7.11
C THR A 229 8.91 -6.30 -6.51
N GLN A 230 8.94 -5.06 -7.01
CA GLN A 230 9.74 -4.00 -6.39
C GLN A 230 9.32 -3.77 -4.93
N VAL A 231 8.01 -3.62 -4.67
CA VAL A 231 7.49 -3.42 -3.30
C VAL A 231 7.86 -4.60 -2.39
N LEU A 232 7.74 -5.84 -2.86
CA LEU A 232 8.14 -7.02 -2.09
C LEU A 232 9.63 -7.00 -1.75
N ILE A 233 10.49 -6.66 -2.73
CA ILE A 233 11.94 -6.55 -2.51
C ILE A 233 12.21 -5.49 -1.45
N LEU A 234 11.63 -4.29 -1.57
CA LEU A 234 11.78 -3.23 -0.59
C LEU A 234 11.32 -3.67 0.80
N ASN A 235 10.21 -4.38 0.90
CA ASN A 235 9.71 -4.87 2.18
C ASN A 235 10.64 -5.89 2.84
N LEU A 236 11.30 -6.73 2.04
CA LEU A 236 12.26 -7.72 2.53
C LEU A 236 13.61 -7.09 2.90
N THR A 237 14.07 -6.07 2.16
CA THR A 237 15.40 -5.47 2.36
C THR A 237 15.44 -4.31 3.34
N PHE A 238 14.33 -3.59 3.51
CA PHE A 238 14.21 -2.46 4.45
C PHE A 238 13.31 -2.77 5.67
N ASP A 239 13.00 -4.06 5.87
CA ASP A 239 12.17 -4.57 6.95
C ASP A 239 10.81 -3.86 7.13
N VAL A 240 10.15 -3.59 6.00
CA VAL A 240 8.81 -2.99 6.02
C VAL A 240 7.78 -4.07 6.37
N PRO A 241 6.88 -3.85 7.35
CA PRO A 241 6.01 -4.89 7.88
C PRO A 241 4.74 -5.13 7.04
N VAL A 242 4.90 -5.33 5.73
CA VAL A 242 3.82 -5.61 4.76
C VAL A 242 4.23 -6.73 3.79
N LYS A 243 5.07 -7.66 4.24
CA LYS A 243 5.68 -8.73 3.41
C LYS A 243 4.64 -9.73 2.92
N ILE A 244 3.67 -10.09 3.75
CA ILE A 244 2.73 -11.14 3.34
C ILE A 244 1.74 -10.62 2.30
N LEU A 245 1.17 -9.43 2.49
CA LEU A 245 0.28 -8.87 1.48
C LEU A 245 1.02 -8.67 0.15
N SER A 246 2.21 -8.06 0.16
CA SER A 246 2.96 -7.83 -1.07
C SER A 246 3.35 -9.14 -1.78
N LEU A 247 3.75 -10.17 -1.03
CA LEU A 247 4.01 -11.51 -1.58
C LEU A 247 2.78 -12.08 -2.30
N HIS A 248 1.59 -11.98 -1.68
CA HIS A 248 0.37 -12.48 -2.29
C HIS A 248 -0.03 -11.72 -3.54
N LEU A 249 0.16 -10.40 -3.58
CA LEU A 249 -0.12 -9.60 -4.77
C LEU A 249 0.83 -9.95 -5.93
N VAL A 250 2.11 -10.23 -5.65
CA VAL A 250 3.06 -10.78 -6.65
C VAL A 250 2.57 -12.13 -7.15
N VAL A 251 2.19 -13.04 -6.25
CA VAL A 251 1.68 -14.37 -6.60
C VAL A 251 0.40 -14.27 -7.43
N PHE A 252 -0.53 -13.37 -7.08
CA PHE A 252 -1.75 -13.13 -7.86
C PHE A 252 -1.42 -12.63 -9.25
N ALA A 253 -0.55 -11.63 -9.38
CA ALA A 253 -0.11 -11.14 -10.67
C ALA A 253 0.57 -12.25 -11.51
N ALA A 254 1.42 -13.08 -10.89
CA ALA A 254 2.04 -14.23 -11.55
C ALA A 254 1.01 -15.27 -12.03
N ILE A 255 0.00 -15.59 -11.23
CA ILE A 255 -1.10 -16.49 -11.60
C ILE A 255 -1.88 -15.93 -12.79
N LEU A 256 -2.14 -14.62 -12.80
CA LEU A 256 -2.83 -13.94 -13.90
C LEU A 256 -2.01 -13.96 -15.20
N LEU A 257 -0.68 -13.91 -15.10
CA LEU A 257 0.24 -13.94 -16.24
C LEU A 257 0.58 -15.35 -16.73
N ALA A 258 0.51 -16.36 -15.87
CA ALA A 258 0.91 -17.73 -16.19
C ALA A 258 0.29 -18.29 -17.49
N PRO A 259 -1.01 -18.08 -17.81
CA PRO A 259 -1.59 -18.53 -19.08
C PRO A 259 -1.00 -17.85 -20.32
N TYR A 260 -0.39 -16.67 -20.16
CA TYR A 260 0.12 -15.82 -21.23
C TYR A 260 1.65 -15.83 -21.34
N ALA A 261 2.37 -16.40 -20.36
CA ALA A 261 3.83 -16.35 -20.27
C ALA A 261 4.55 -16.78 -21.55
N ARG A 262 4.11 -17.87 -22.20
CA ARG A 262 4.69 -18.32 -23.47
C ARG A 262 4.49 -17.31 -24.59
N GLY A 263 3.27 -16.78 -24.73
CA GLY A 263 2.96 -15.79 -25.76
C GLY A 263 3.69 -14.46 -25.53
N LEU A 264 3.94 -14.10 -24.27
CA LEU A 264 4.73 -12.93 -23.91
C LEU A 264 6.23 -13.16 -24.21
N ALA A 265 6.76 -14.34 -23.90
CA ALA A 265 8.15 -14.69 -24.24
C ALA A 265 8.36 -14.77 -25.77
N ASP A 266 7.41 -15.36 -26.49
CA ASP A 266 7.42 -15.36 -27.97
C ASP A 266 7.53 -13.94 -28.51
N LEU A 267 6.72 -13.00 -27.98
CA LEU A 267 6.73 -11.61 -28.42
C LEU A 267 8.00 -10.84 -28.03
N PHE A 268 8.36 -10.83 -26.75
CA PHE A 268 9.39 -9.94 -26.20
C PHE A 268 10.80 -10.53 -26.19
N VAL A 269 10.93 -11.86 -26.13
CA VAL A 269 12.24 -12.53 -26.01
C VAL A 269 12.64 -13.18 -27.33
N PHE A 270 11.72 -13.90 -27.98
CA PHE A 270 12.03 -14.68 -29.19
C PHE A 270 11.71 -13.96 -30.50
N GLY A 271 11.08 -12.76 -30.45
CA GLY A 271 10.73 -11.98 -31.65
C GLY A 271 9.72 -12.68 -32.57
N ARG A 272 8.89 -13.58 -32.03
CA ARG A 272 7.88 -14.37 -32.75
C ARG A 272 6.50 -13.75 -32.64
N THR A 273 5.66 -14.06 -33.61
CA THR A 273 4.24 -13.67 -33.57
C THR A 273 3.53 -14.38 -32.43
N SER A 274 2.83 -13.60 -31.60
CA SER A 274 2.07 -14.12 -30.46
C SER A 274 0.60 -14.26 -30.80
N ARG A 275 -0.07 -15.25 -30.18
CA ARG A 275 -1.51 -15.42 -30.31
C ARG A 275 -2.23 -14.27 -29.59
N PRO A 276 -3.42 -13.83 -30.07
CA PRO A 276 -4.20 -12.82 -29.38
C PRO A 276 -4.44 -13.19 -27.92
N LEU A 277 -4.08 -12.29 -27.01
CA LEU A 277 -4.28 -12.45 -25.57
C LEU A 277 -5.79 -12.39 -25.29
N ARG A 278 -6.41 -13.55 -25.04
CA ARG A 278 -7.84 -13.67 -24.74
C ARG A 278 -8.07 -13.98 -23.27
N ILE A 279 -8.94 -13.22 -22.63
CA ILE A 279 -9.43 -13.53 -21.28
C ILE A 279 -10.54 -14.58 -21.40
N PRO A 280 -10.57 -15.61 -20.52
CA PRO A 280 -11.66 -16.58 -20.49
C PRO A 280 -13.03 -15.90 -20.35
N PRO A 281 -14.06 -16.30 -21.13
CA PRO A 281 -15.40 -15.75 -20.98
C PRO A 281 -16.02 -16.21 -19.64
N LEU A 282 -16.70 -15.29 -18.96
CA LEU A 282 -17.39 -15.54 -17.70
C LEU A 282 -18.73 -16.26 -17.93
N PHE A 283 -19.42 -15.86 -19.00
CA PHE A 283 -20.74 -16.36 -19.36
C PHE A 283 -20.74 -17.02 -20.74
N ALA A 284 -21.77 -17.84 -21.02
CA ALA A 284 -21.91 -18.46 -22.33
C ALA A 284 -22.26 -17.46 -23.43
N ARG A 285 -23.01 -16.40 -23.11
CA ARG A 285 -23.50 -15.43 -24.09
C ARG A 285 -22.56 -14.23 -24.21
N ALA A 286 -22.32 -13.76 -25.44
CA ALA A 286 -21.39 -12.66 -25.71
C ALA A 286 -21.87 -11.31 -25.15
N ASP A 287 -23.18 -11.06 -25.16
CA ASP A 287 -23.82 -9.86 -24.60
C ASP A 287 -23.63 -9.77 -23.07
N GLN A 288 -23.76 -10.90 -22.36
CA GLN A 288 -23.51 -10.98 -20.91
C GLN A 288 -22.05 -10.67 -20.57
N ASN A 289 -21.10 -11.19 -21.35
CA ASN A 289 -19.68 -10.86 -21.17
C ASN A 289 -19.39 -9.38 -21.48
N ARG A 290 -20.07 -8.78 -22.48
CA ARG A 290 -19.95 -7.35 -22.78
C ARG A 290 -20.46 -6.49 -21.62
N ARG A 291 -21.62 -6.84 -21.05
CA ARG A 291 -22.19 -6.16 -19.86
C ARG A 291 -21.26 -6.30 -18.65
N ALA A 292 -20.74 -7.50 -18.41
CA ALA A 292 -19.76 -7.72 -17.33
C ALA A 292 -18.51 -6.85 -17.50
N GLY A 293 -18.00 -6.70 -18.73
CA GLY A 293 -16.89 -5.77 -19.02
C GLY A 293 -17.19 -4.34 -18.61
N TRP A 294 -18.39 -3.83 -18.93
CA TRP A 294 -18.81 -2.48 -18.50
C TRP A 294 -19.00 -2.37 -16.99
N VAL A 295 -19.58 -3.39 -16.34
CA VAL A 295 -19.70 -3.43 -14.88
C VAL A 295 -18.32 -3.35 -14.22
N LEU A 296 -17.31 -4.05 -14.76
CA LEU A 296 -15.95 -3.96 -14.24
C LEU A 296 -15.33 -2.59 -14.42
N VAL A 297 -15.56 -1.92 -15.55
CA VAL A 297 -15.10 -0.54 -15.76
C VAL A 297 -15.76 0.41 -14.75
N ILE A 298 -17.08 0.31 -14.56
CA ILE A 298 -17.81 1.13 -13.58
C ILE A 298 -17.31 0.85 -12.16
N LEU A 299 -17.10 -0.42 -11.81
CA LEU A 299 -16.54 -0.81 -10.52
C LEU A 299 -15.13 -0.25 -10.33
N GLY A 300 -14.29 -0.30 -11.38
CA GLY A 300 -12.95 0.27 -11.35
C GLY A 300 -12.97 1.79 -11.14
N LEU A 301 -13.88 2.51 -11.80
CA LEU A 301 -14.09 3.94 -11.58
C LEU A 301 -14.55 4.23 -10.15
N TRP A 302 -15.51 3.45 -9.63
CA TRP A 302 -15.98 3.58 -8.25
C TRP A 302 -14.86 3.40 -7.23
N VAL A 303 -14.06 2.34 -7.38
CA VAL A 303 -12.92 2.06 -6.50
C VAL A 303 -11.86 3.14 -6.62
N ALA A 304 -11.53 3.57 -7.84
CA ALA A 304 -10.54 4.63 -8.08
C ALA A 304 -10.99 5.96 -7.46
N SER A 305 -12.26 6.35 -7.61
CA SER A 305 -12.80 7.56 -6.98
C SER A 305 -12.79 7.47 -5.45
N GLY A 306 -13.10 6.30 -4.89
CA GLY A 306 -13.00 6.06 -3.45
C GLY A 306 -11.59 6.25 -2.92
N ALA A 307 -10.62 5.54 -3.50
CA ALA A 307 -9.22 5.62 -3.12
C ALA A 307 -8.65 7.04 -3.30
N ALA A 308 -8.98 7.72 -4.41
CA ALA A 308 -8.55 9.10 -4.64
C ALA A 308 -9.15 10.08 -3.62
N TYR A 309 -10.43 9.91 -3.27
CA TYR A 309 -11.08 10.74 -2.26
C TYR A 309 -10.49 10.53 -0.86
N GLU A 310 -10.26 9.27 -0.47
CA GLU A 310 -9.64 8.91 0.81
C GLU A 310 -8.23 9.51 0.93
N SER A 311 -7.36 9.28 -0.05
CA SER A 311 -6.01 9.86 -0.04
C SER A 311 -6.03 11.40 -0.12
N TRP A 312 -6.99 12.00 -0.84
CA TRP A 312 -7.15 13.46 -0.86
C TRP A 312 -7.58 13.99 0.51
N TYR A 313 -8.52 13.32 1.18
CA TYR A 313 -8.95 13.69 2.52
C TYR A 313 -7.79 13.60 3.51
N GLU A 314 -7.07 12.47 3.55
CA GLU A 314 -5.90 12.29 4.41
C GLU A 314 -4.81 13.34 4.15
N TYR A 315 -4.56 13.69 2.89
CA TYR A 315 -3.57 14.70 2.53
C TYR A 315 -3.89 16.09 3.09
N ASN A 316 -5.16 16.48 3.08
CA ASN A 316 -5.60 17.79 3.55
C ASN A 316 -5.90 17.83 5.05
N GLU A 317 -6.19 16.70 5.68
CA GLU A 317 -6.48 16.64 7.11
C GLU A 317 -5.21 16.40 7.94
N TYR A 318 -4.35 15.49 7.49
CA TYR A 318 -3.19 15.01 8.27
C TYR A 318 -1.85 15.10 7.52
N GLY A 319 -1.86 15.17 6.18
CA GLY A 319 -0.68 15.15 5.34
C GLY A 319 -0.09 16.53 5.01
N GLY A 320 0.67 16.60 3.91
CA GLY A 320 1.36 17.84 3.49
C GLY A 320 0.46 19.00 3.07
N GLY A 321 -0.84 18.74 2.86
CA GLY A 321 -1.86 19.76 2.61
C GLY A 321 -2.53 20.30 3.87
N ALA A 322 -2.26 19.71 5.04
CA ALA A 322 -2.89 20.11 6.29
C ALA A 322 -2.49 21.53 6.73
N PRO A 323 -3.40 22.28 7.39
CA PRO A 323 -3.08 23.59 7.95
C PRO A 323 -1.93 23.50 8.94
N LYS A 324 -0.87 24.25 8.68
CA LYS A 324 0.30 24.31 9.56
C LYS A 324 -0.03 25.06 10.86
N PRO A 325 0.52 24.65 12.02
CA PRO A 325 0.34 25.37 13.28
C PRO A 325 0.85 26.82 13.19
N ALA A 326 0.29 27.72 13.99
CA ALA A 326 0.67 29.14 13.99
C ALA A 326 2.17 29.39 14.22
N LEU A 327 2.81 28.53 15.01
CA LEU A 327 4.23 28.57 15.34
C LEU A 327 5.10 27.65 14.46
N TYR A 328 4.57 27.14 13.34
CA TYR A 328 5.26 26.17 12.49
C TYR A 328 6.73 26.54 12.19
N GLY A 329 7.65 25.65 12.53
CA GLY A 329 9.08 25.85 12.36
C GLY A 329 9.94 25.19 13.44
N ILE A 330 11.25 25.29 13.23
CA ILE A 330 12.29 24.88 14.18
C ILE A 330 12.75 26.14 14.92
N TRP A 331 12.67 26.13 16.26
CA TRP A 331 13.06 27.27 17.10
C TRP A 331 14.24 26.89 18.00
N SER A 332 15.39 27.52 17.79
CA SER A 332 16.61 27.27 18.56
C SER A 332 16.60 28.09 19.85
N VAL A 333 16.68 27.42 21.01
CA VAL A 333 16.62 28.07 22.32
C VAL A 333 17.99 28.69 22.66
N GLY A 334 18.03 30.03 22.67
CA GLY A 334 19.21 30.81 23.00
C GLY A 334 19.37 30.98 24.51
N ASP A 335 18.53 31.83 25.11
CA ASP A 335 18.50 32.03 26.57
C ASP A 335 17.47 31.09 27.19
N HIS A 336 17.87 30.35 28.23
CA HIS A 336 17.01 29.47 29.02
C HIS A 336 17.29 29.75 30.49
N ARG A 337 16.27 30.17 31.23
CA ARG A 337 16.36 30.44 32.66
C ARG A 337 15.38 29.58 33.43
N VAL A 338 15.85 28.95 34.50
CA VAL A 338 15.06 28.14 35.42
C VAL A 338 15.27 28.70 36.82
N ASP A 339 14.18 29.03 37.52
CA ASP A 339 14.18 29.71 38.81
C ASP A 339 15.08 30.97 38.83
N GLY A 340 15.01 31.75 37.75
CA GLY A 340 15.81 32.97 37.55
C GLY A 340 17.29 32.75 37.22
N ARG A 341 17.79 31.51 37.22
CA ARG A 341 19.19 31.18 36.87
C ARG A 341 19.31 30.79 35.41
N SER A 342 20.31 31.32 34.71
CA SER A 342 20.59 30.95 33.33
C SER A 342 21.18 29.54 33.26
N LEU A 343 20.60 28.68 32.43
CA LEU A 343 21.09 27.35 32.10
C LEU A 343 21.96 27.43 30.84
N PRO A 344 23.30 27.25 30.96
CA PRO A 344 24.19 27.25 29.80
C PRO A 344 23.91 26.05 28.89
N PRO A 345 24.21 26.14 27.58
CA PRO A 345 23.99 25.07 26.60
C PRO A 345 25.02 23.93 26.73
N LEU A 346 25.06 23.25 27.88
CA LEU A 346 25.90 22.09 28.10
C LEU A 346 25.21 20.83 27.57
N THR A 347 25.94 20.00 26.81
CA THR A 347 25.41 18.73 26.25
C THR A 347 25.05 17.70 27.31
N THR A 348 25.49 17.91 28.56
CA THR A 348 25.19 17.06 29.72
C THR A 348 23.97 17.53 30.51
N ASP A 349 23.32 18.63 30.12
CA ASP A 349 22.17 19.17 30.82
C ASP A 349 20.87 18.48 30.35
N GLU A 350 20.19 17.81 31.28
CA GLU A 350 18.97 17.05 31.03
C GLU A 350 17.69 17.92 31.05
N GLN A 351 17.76 19.15 31.56
CA GLN A 351 16.59 20.03 31.70
C GLN A 351 16.51 21.08 30.60
N ARG A 352 17.65 21.47 30.02
CA ARG A 352 17.70 22.50 28.99
C ARG A 352 17.22 21.98 27.65
N TRP A 353 16.27 22.66 27.06
CA TRP A 353 15.88 22.40 25.67
C TRP A 353 16.87 23.08 24.73
N GLN A 354 17.32 22.34 23.70
CA GLN A 354 18.14 22.86 22.61
C GLN A 354 17.26 23.52 21.54
N ARG A 355 16.19 22.83 21.12
CA ARG A 355 15.22 23.32 20.13
C ARG A 355 13.80 22.93 20.48
N VAL A 356 12.85 23.73 20.03
CA VAL A 356 11.42 23.41 20.06
C VAL A 356 10.92 23.40 18.62
N VAL A 357 10.32 22.29 18.19
CA VAL A 357 9.85 22.09 16.82
C VAL A 357 8.34 22.00 16.80
N PHE A 358 7.71 22.91 16.06
CA PHE A 358 6.26 22.89 15.81
C PHE A 358 6.04 22.43 14.37
N ASP A 359 5.50 21.24 14.20
CA ASP A 359 5.35 20.61 12.88
C ASP A 359 3.87 20.30 12.59
N THR A 360 3.19 19.67 13.54
CA THR A 360 1.77 19.31 13.48
C THR A 360 0.98 19.92 14.65
N ASN A 361 -0.34 20.00 14.51
CA ASN A 361 -1.21 20.41 15.61
C ASN A 361 -1.34 19.29 16.66
N GLY A 362 -1.37 19.63 17.94
CA GLY A 362 -1.55 18.68 19.04
C GLY A 362 -0.27 18.00 19.55
N ALA A 363 0.88 18.26 18.91
CA ALA A 363 2.18 17.77 19.35
C ALA A 363 3.28 18.80 19.08
N VAL A 364 4.33 18.75 19.90
CA VAL A 364 5.57 19.51 19.74
C VAL A 364 6.73 18.53 19.92
N THR A 365 7.83 18.73 19.20
CA THR A 365 9.05 17.95 19.45
C THR A 365 10.06 18.82 20.18
N LEU A 366 10.49 18.36 21.35
CA LEU A 366 11.58 18.97 22.10
C LEU A 366 12.88 18.29 21.69
N GLN A 367 13.88 19.07 21.30
CA GLN A 367 15.23 18.54 21.16
C GLN A 367 16.02 18.84 22.43
N MET A 368 16.51 17.80 23.09
CA MET A 368 17.33 17.89 24.29
C MET A 368 18.79 18.23 23.96
N MET A 369 19.61 18.55 24.96
CA MET A 369 20.99 18.97 24.74
C MET A 369 21.93 17.88 24.23
N ASP A 370 21.59 16.61 24.48
CA ASP A 370 22.28 15.44 23.93
C ASP A 370 21.86 15.12 22.48
N GLY A 371 20.85 15.82 21.96
CA GLY A 371 20.31 15.66 20.61
C GLY A 371 19.05 14.80 20.53
N GLU A 372 18.61 14.19 21.64
CA GLU A 372 17.39 13.37 21.67
C GLU A 372 16.16 14.20 21.24
N LEU A 373 15.35 13.63 20.35
CA LEU A 373 14.10 14.22 19.88
C LEU A 373 12.92 13.59 20.61
N VAL A 374 12.31 14.35 21.52
CA VAL A 374 11.22 13.90 22.38
C VAL A 374 9.89 14.49 21.88
N PRO A 375 9.05 13.71 21.18
CA PRO A 375 7.70 14.17 20.82
C PRO A 375 6.82 14.21 22.07
N VAL A 376 6.23 15.37 22.34
CA VAL A 376 5.34 15.60 23.49
C VAL A 376 3.96 16.03 23.02
N GLN A 377 2.92 15.54 23.71
CA GLN A 377 1.56 16.02 23.49
C GLN A 377 1.45 17.46 24.01
N ALA A 378 1.09 18.37 23.11
CA ALA A 378 1.06 19.79 23.40
C ALA A 378 -0.15 20.46 22.74
N ARG A 379 -0.76 21.39 23.47
CA ARG A 379 -1.78 22.28 22.93
C ARG A 379 -1.20 23.68 22.87
N VAL A 380 -1.18 24.24 21.66
CA VAL A 380 -0.71 25.60 21.38
C VAL A 380 -1.91 26.41 20.91
N ASP A 381 -2.39 27.30 21.77
CA ASP A 381 -3.34 28.35 21.43
C ASP A 381 -2.56 29.68 21.27
N ASP A 382 -3.19 30.75 20.78
CA ASP A 382 -2.52 31.98 20.30
C ASP A 382 -1.40 32.52 21.22
N ASP A 383 -1.62 32.56 22.53
CA ASP A 383 -0.71 33.10 23.54
C ASP A 383 -0.29 32.09 24.62
N ARG A 384 -0.65 30.81 24.48
CA ARG A 384 -0.44 29.80 25.52
C ARG A 384 -0.08 28.44 24.94
N MET A 385 0.96 27.84 25.49
CA MET A 385 1.39 26.48 25.19
C MET A 385 1.31 25.64 26.45
N THR A 386 0.59 24.53 26.37
CA THR A 386 0.52 23.54 27.45
C THR A 386 1.10 22.21 26.97
N ILE A 387 1.92 21.56 27.80
CA ILE A 387 2.50 20.25 27.54
C ILE A 387 2.05 19.31 28.67
N VAL A 388 1.66 18.09 28.32
CA VAL A 388 1.21 17.09 29.31
C VAL A 388 2.38 16.48 30.07
N ARG A 389 3.45 16.13 29.36
CA ARG A 389 4.69 15.55 29.91
C ARG A 389 5.89 16.04 29.08
N PRO A 390 6.81 16.85 29.66
CA PRO A 390 6.77 17.40 31.02
C PRO A 390 5.52 18.27 31.25
N ASP A 391 5.12 18.46 32.51
CA ASP A 391 3.98 19.32 32.84
C ASP A 391 4.40 20.78 32.64
N ALA A 392 3.95 21.40 31.55
CA ALA A 392 4.33 22.75 31.22
C ALA A 392 3.11 23.62 30.91
N ASP A 393 3.13 24.83 31.46
CA ASP A 393 2.17 25.89 31.17
C ASP A 393 2.95 27.17 30.89
N LEU A 394 3.05 27.52 29.61
CA LEU A 394 3.91 28.57 29.11
C LEU A 394 3.08 29.60 28.35
N HIS A 395 3.20 30.87 28.75
CA HIS A 395 2.76 31.98 27.93
C HIS A 395 3.71 32.12 26.75
N VAL A 396 3.14 32.19 25.56
CA VAL A 396 3.83 32.33 24.28
C VAL A 396 3.73 33.78 23.85
N ARG A 397 4.86 34.42 23.57
CA ARG A 397 4.88 35.78 23.02
C ARG A 397 5.87 35.87 21.86
N ARG A 398 5.33 36.14 20.68
CA ARG A 398 6.12 36.41 19.48
C ARG A 398 6.51 37.90 19.46
N THR A 399 7.79 38.21 19.63
CA THR A 399 8.26 39.62 19.60
C THR A 399 8.35 40.15 18.17
N ASP A 400 8.70 39.27 17.24
CA ASP A 400 8.88 39.54 15.81
C ASP A 400 8.76 38.22 15.02
N ALA A 401 9.02 38.25 13.72
CA ALA A 401 8.87 37.07 12.87
C ALA A 401 9.75 35.88 13.30
N ASP A 402 10.91 36.13 13.90
CA ASP A 402 11.95 35.13 14.13
C ASP A 402 12.31 34.93 15.59
N THR A 403 11.63 35.60 16.52
CA THR A 403 11.90 35.50 17.95
C THR A 403 10.64 35.16 18.76
N LEU A 404 10.76 34.09 19.53
CA LEU A 404 9.72 33.53 20.39
C LEU A 404 10.18 33.60 21.85
N VAL A 405 9.36 34.18 22.71
CA VAL A 405 9.58 34.21 24.16
C VAL A 405 8.54 33.31 24.81
N LEU A 406 9.01 32.33 25.58
CA LEU A 406 8.19 31.39 26.34
C LEU A 406 8.42 31.65 27.82
N THR A 407 7.38 31.95 28.59
CA THR A 407 7.50 32.23 30.02
C THR A 407 6.38 31.55 30.79
N GLY A 408 6.72 30.83 31.85
CA GLY A 408 5.71 30.16 32.67
C GLY A 408 6.34 29.15 33.61
N VAL A 409 5.74 27.97 33.71
CA VAL A 409 6.17 26.92 34.63
C VAL A 409 6.39 25.62 33.86
N VAL A 410 7.49 24.92 34.16
CA VAL A 410 7.80 23.56 33.66
C VAL A 410 8.12 22.69 34.86
N ASP A 411 7.40 21.58 35.03
CA ASP A 411 7.48 20.64 36.15
C ASP A 411 7.48 21.37 37.52
N GLY A 412 6.59 22.36 37.67
CA GLY A 412 6.45 23.16 38.88
C GLY A 412 7.53 24.25 39.08
N THR A 413 8.49 24.39 38.17
CA THR A 413 9.58 25.36 38.28
C THR A 413 9.38 26.53 37.32
N PRO A 414 9.54 27.81 37.77
CA PRO A 414 9.45 28.96 36.88
C PRO A 414 10.53 28.93 35.80
N THR A 415 10.12 28.99 34.54
CA THR A 415 10.99 28.87 33.38
C THR A 415 10.74 29.99 32.38
N ALA A 416 11.82 30.56 31.85
CA ALA A 416 11.78 31.56 30.79
C ALA A 416 12.77 31.20 29.68
N MET A 417 12.32 31.18 28.43
CA MET A 417 13.12 30.84 27.26
C MET A 417 12.96 31.89 26.17
N THR A 418 14.06 32.22 25.49
CA THR A 418 14.03 32.97 24.23
C THR A 418 14.56 32.07 23.13
N ALA A 419 13.75 31.83 22.12
CA ALA A 419 14.07 30.97 20.99
C ALA A 419 14.03 31.76 19.68
N HIS A 420 14.95 31.41 18.77
CA HIS A 420 15.08 32.04 17.47
C HIS A 420 14.75 31.06 16.35
N ARG A 421 13.99 31.51 15.36
CA ARG A 421 13.57 30.69 14.24
C ARG A 421 14.77 30.29 13.39
N LEU A 422 14.89 29.00 13.12
CA LEU A 422 15.85 28.45 12.17
C LEU A 422 15.19 28.36 10.79
N ASP A 423 15.89 28.88 9.78
CA ASP A 423 15.46 28.76 8.39
C ASP A 423 15.67 27.31 7.93
N HIS A 424 14.64 26.49 8.07
CA HIS A 424 14.69 25.08 7.72
C HIS A 424 14.69 24.83 6.20
N ASP A 425 14.32 25.83 5.38
CA ASP A 425 14.38 25.70 3.93
C ASP A 425 15.82 25.93 3.41
N SER A 426 16.68 26.53 4.24
CA SER A 426 18.13 26.62 3.97
C SER A 426 18.88 25.29 4.14
N MET A 427 18.28 24.31 4.83
CA MET A 427 18.90 22.99 5.06
C MET A 427 19.13 22.26 3.73
N THR A 428 20.26 21.57 3.61
CA THR A 428 20.75 20.95 2.36
C THR A 428 19.73 20.08 1.64
N LEU A 429 18.90 19.35 2.38
CA LEU A 429 17.86 18.49 1.80
C LEU A 429 16.75 19.28 1.09
N ARG A 430 16.46 20.51 1.55
CA ARG A 430 15.37 21.36 1.04
C ARG A 430 15.84 22.45 0.08
N SER A 431 17.06 22.96 0.26
CA SER A 431 17.52 24.19 -0.42
C SER A 431 17.92 24.02 -1.89
N ARG A 432 18.13 22.78 -2.36
CA ARG A 432 18.74 22.55 -3.66
C ARG A 432 17.75 22.57 -4.83
N GLY A 433 16.69 21.77 -4.78
CA GLY A 433 15.80 21.59 -5.93
C GLY A 433 16.51 21.00 -7.18
N PHE A 434 15.85 21.10 -8.34
CA PHE A 434 16.29 20.49 -9.59
C PHE A 434 17.31 21.35 -10.35
N HIS A 435 18.37 20.73 -10.84
CA HIS A 435 19.42 21.35 -11.64
C HIS A 435 19.73 20.52 -12.88
N TRP A 436 19.72 21.15 -14.07
CA TRP A 436 20.13 20.48 -15.31
C TRP A 436 21.64 20.28 -15.42
N ILE A 437 22.41 21.25 -14.93
CA ILE A 437 23.87 21.26 -14.98
C ILE A 437 24.38 21.09 -13.56
N GLN A 438 25.23 20.08 -13.37
CA GLN A 438 25.90 19.81 -12.11
C GLN A 438 27.36 19.46 -12.42
N GLU A 439 28.24 20.46 -12.28
CA GLU A 439 29.66 20.34 -12.62
C GLU A 439 30.37 19.26 -11.78
N GLU A 440 29.95 19.08 -10.53
CA GLU A 440 30.45 18.02 -9.64
C GLU A 440 29.33 17.29 -8.89
N PRO A 441 29.42 15.96 -8.70
CA PRO A 441 28.52 15.24 -7.79
C PRO A 441 28.57 15.85 -6.39
N TYR A 442 27.40 16.06 -5.78
CA TYR A 442 27.26 16.74 -4.50
C TYR A 442 26.69 15.77 -3.49
N PHE A 443 27.60 15.12 -2.77
CA PHE A 443 27.34 14.22 -1.66
C PHE A 443 27.85 14.91 -0.39
N ARG A 444 26.95 15.24 0.54
CA ARG A 444 27.26 15.95 1.79
C ARG A 444 26.58 15.30 2.98
#